data_AF-F9YPP9-F1
#
_entry.id   AF-F9YPP9-F1
#
_cell.length_a   1.000
_cell.length_b   1.000
_cell.length_c   1.000
_cell.angle_alpha   90.00
_cell.angle_beta   90.00
_cell.angle_gamma   90.00
#
_symmetry.space_group_name_H-M   'P 1'
#
loop_
_entity.id
_entity.type
_entity.pdbx_description
1 polymer ?
#
loop_
_entity_poly.entity_id
_entity_poly.type
_entity_poly.pdbx_seq_one_letter_code
_entity_poly.pdbx_strand_id
1 'polypeptide(L)' 'MVIDSIHCDFDHYPYQVQTFAKQFITRQSNITERSLITACRLVNSVRSDNNPQGFIMEQFTVIENKDLRTVER' A
#
# COMPACT_ATOMS: atom_id res chain seq x y z
N MET A 1 1.74 -5.51 -9.70
CA MET A 1 2.06 -5.29 -8.27
C MET A 1 1.49 -6.46 -7.50
N VAL A 2 2.19 -6.93 -6.48
CA VAL A 2 1.75 -8.00 -5.58
C VAL A 2 1.76 -7.43 -4.16
N ILE A 3 0.68 -7.62 -3.41
CA ILE A 3 0.60 -7.23 -2.01
C ILE A 3 0.97 -8.45 -1.17
N ASP A 4 1.98 -8.31 -0.30
CA ASP A 4 2.45 -9.39 0.56
C ASP A 4 1.64 -9.42 1.86
N SER A 5 1.45 -8.24 2.50
CA SER A 5 0.67 -8.12 3.73
C SER A 5 0.17 -6.69 3.94
N ILE A 6 -0.86 -6.58 4.77
CA ILE A 6 -1.40 -5.31 5.27
C ILE A 6 -1.50 -5.44 6.78
N HIS A 7 -0.84 -4.53 7.50
CA HIS A 7 -0.93 -4.43 8.95
C HIS A 7 -1.88 -3.30 9.30
N CYS A 8 -2.89 -3.59 10.10
CA CYS A 8 -3.86 -2.60 10.58
C CYS A 8 -3.88 -2.63 12.11
N ASP A 9 -3.56 -1.50 12.73
CA ASP A 9 -3.76 -1.28 14.16
C ASP A 9 -5.14 -0.65 14.39
N PHE A 10 -6.09 -1.46 14.87
CA PHE A 10 -7.44 -1.03 15.21
C PHE A 10 -7.61 -0.71 16.71
N ASP A 11 -6.56 -0.86 17.52
CA ASP A 11 -6.60 -0.58 18.96
C ASP A 11 -6.45 0.92 19.25
N HIS A 12 -5.84 1.66 18.31
CA HIS A 12 -5.58 3.09 18.45
C HIS A 12 -6.21 3.91 17.34
N TYR A 13 -7.13 4.81 17.70
CA TYR A 13 -7.74 5.76 16.76
C TYR A 13 -6.87 7.04 16.62
N PRO A 14 -6.63 7.57 15.40
CA PRO A 14 -7.03 7.02 14.09
C PRO A 14 -6.20 5.79 13.70
N TYR A 15 -6.85 4.81 13.07
CA TYR A 15 -6.28 3.47 12.86
C TYR A 15 -5.11 3.51 11.87
N GLN A 16 -3.95 3.03 12.30
CA GLN A 16 -2.75 3.05 11.47
C GLN A 16 -2.73 1.83 10.56
N VAL A 17 -2.47 2.06 9.27
CA VAL A 17 -2.38 0.99 8.29
C VAL A 17 -1.08 1.10 7.53
N GLN A 18 -0.36 -0.02 7.41
CA GLN A 18 0.84 -0.13 6.60
C GLN A 18 0.71 -1.30 5.63
N THR A 19 0.94 -1.03 4.34
CA THR A 19 0.91 -2.03 3.27
C THR A 19 2.33 -2.35 2.84
N PHE A 20 2.64 -3.64 2.72
CA PHE A 20 3.90 -4.15 2.19
C PHE A 20 3.65 -4.85 0.87
N ALA A 21 4.32 -4.40 -0.18
CA ALA A 21 4.10 -4.89 -1.52
C ALA A 21 5.38 -4.92 -2.35
N LYS A 22 5.30 -5.65 -3.46
CA LYS A 22 6.30 -5.68 -4.52
C LYS A 22 5.74 -5.12 -5.81
N GLN A 23 6.45 -4.18 -6.40
CA GLN A 23 6.16 -3.63 -7.71
C GLN A 23 7.10 -4.22 -8.75
N PHE A 24 6.56 -4.55 -9.92
CA PHE A 24 7.33 -5.03 -11.07
C PHE A 24 7.19 -4.02 -12.20
N ILE A 25 8.32 -3.51 -12.66
CA ILE A 25 8.39 -2.63 -13.83
C ILE A 25 8.94 -3.46 -14.98
N THR A 26 8.05 -3.85 -15.89
CA THR A 26 8.42 -4.61 -17.09
C THR A 26 8.82 -3.65 -18.21
N ARG A 27 9.97 -3.91 -18.81
CA ARG A 27 10.45 -3.30 -20.05
C ARG A 27 10.74 -4.41 -21.07
N GLN A 28 11.14 -4.01 -22.28
CA GLN A 28 11.42 -4.97 -23.35
C GLN A 28 12.56 -5.92 -22.99
N SER A 29 13.65 -5.41 -22.40
CA SER A 29 14.87 -6.17 -22.10
C SER A 29 14.99 -6.64 -20.65
N ASN A 30 14.22 -6.08 -19.71
CA ASN A 30 14.37 -6.38 -18.30
C ASN A 30 13.09 -6.22 -17.49
N ILE A 31 13.12 -6.77 -16.28
CA ILE A 31 12.12 -6.63 -15.23
C ILE A 31 12.84 -6.10 -13.99
N THR A 32 12.41 -4.94 -13.49
CA THR A 32 12.86 -4.41 -12.21
C THR A 32 11.81 -4.70 -11.13
N GLU A 33 12.22 -5.42 -10.09
CA GLU A 33 11.45 -5.65 -8.86
C GLU A 33 11.78 -4.56 -7.85
N ARG A 34 10.74 -3.96 -7.24
CA ARG A 34 10.84 -2.89 -6.25
C ARG A 34 10.05 -3.25 -5.01
N SER A 35 10.57 -2.89 -3.84
CA SER A 35 9.76 -2.83 -2.62
C SER A 35 8.90 -1.57 -2.67
N LEU A 36 7.65 -1.72 -2.27
CA LEU A 36 6.71 -0.63 -2.10
C LEU A 36 6.07 -0.77 -0.72
N ILE A 37 6.40 0.16 0.17
CA ILE A 37 5.77 0.26 1.50
C ILE A 37 5.01 1.57 1.55
N THR A 38 3.72 1.49 1.87
CA THR A 38 2.86 2.67 2.04
C THR A 38 2.23 2.66 3.41
N ALA A 39 1.90 3.84 3.92
CA ALA A 39 1.14 3.97 5.15
C ALA A 39 0.02 4.99 4.99
N CYS A 40 -1.03 4.83 5.78
CA CYS A 40 -2.11 5.78 5.91
C CYS A 40 -2.77 5.65 7.29
N ARG A 41 -3.72 6.55 7.54
CA ARG A 41 -4.63 6.49 8.69
C ARG A 41 -6.05 6.27 8.20
N LEU A 42 -6.79 5.37 8.83
CA LEU A 42 -8.22 5.22 8.60
C LEU A 42 -8.98 5.99 9.69
N VAL A 43 -9.84 6.91 9.26
CA VAL A 43 -10.77 7.64 10.13
C VAL A 43 -12.18 7.18 9.84
N ASN A 44 -13.04 7.11 10.87
CA ASN A 44 -14.42 6.70 10.69
C ASN A 44 -15.16 7.69 9.79
N SER A 45 -16.03 7.18 8.92
CA SER A 45 -16.88 7.96 8.04
C SER A 45 -18.27 7.32 7.96
N VAL A 46 -19.25 8.11 7.52
CA VAL A 46 -20.62 7.63 7.35
C VAL A 46 -20.64 6.56 6.27
N ARG A 47 -21.17 5.38 6.62
CA ARG A 47 -21.40 4.32 5.65
C ARG A 47 -22.44 4.76 4.63
N SER A 48 -22.15 4.53 3.37
CA SER A 48 -23.07 4.80 2.26
C SER A 48 -22.84 3.75 1.17
N ASP A 49 -23.71 3.74 0.15
CA ASP A 49 -23.52 2.86 -1.02
C ASP A 49 -22.15 3.07 -1.68
N ASN A 50 -21.61 4.30 -1.61
CA ASN A 50 -20.30 4.66 -2.15
C ASN A 50 -19.12 4.47 -1.16
N ASN A 51 -19.41 4.24 0.13
CA ASN A 51 -18.41 3.97 1.17
C ASN A 51 -18.96 2.93 2.17
N PRO A 52 -19.21 1.69 1.74
CA PRO A 52 -19.81 0.67 2.61
C PRO A 52 -18.92 0.31 3.81
N GLN A 53 -17.60 0.47 3.66
CA GLN A 53 -16.60 0.25 4.70
C GLN A 53 -16.67 1.29 5.83
N GLY A 54 -17.13 2.52 5.54
CA GLY A 54 -17.27 3.58 6.54
C GLY A 54 -15.93 4.12 7.04
N PHE A 55 -14.93 4.18 6.16
CA PHE A 55 -13.62 4.76 6.47
C PHE A 55 -13.23 5.80 5.43
N ILE A 56 -12.54 6.84 5.85
CA ILE A 56 -11.75 7.71 4.97
C ILE A 56 -10.28 7.37 5.20
N MET A 57 -9.54 7.25 4.11
CA MET A 57 -8.09 7.11 4.15
C MET A 57 -7.47 8.51 4.15
N GLU A 58 -6.75 8.84 5.21
CA GLU A 58 -6.02 10.10 5.34
C GLU A 58 -4.51 9.86 5.36
N GLN A 59 -3.76 10.89 5.01
CA GLN A 59 -2.30 10.91 5.08
C GLN A 59 -1.63 9.72 4.38
N PHE A 60 -2.18 9.32 3.22
CA PHE A 60 -1.58 8.27 2.41
C PHE A 60 -0.19 8.70 1.93
N THR A 61 0.84 7.96 2.33
CA THR A 61 2.24 8.26 2.03
C THR A 61 2.99 7.02 1.58
N VAL A 62 3.99 7.22 0.73
CA VAL A 62 4.94 6.20 0.32
C VAL A 62 6.14 6.28 1.25
N ILE A 63 6.31 5.26 2.08
CA ILE A 63 7.46 5.14 3.01
C ILE A 63 8.67 4.60 2.27
N GLU A 64 8.47 3.61 1.40
CA GLU A 64 9.54 2.99 0.63
C GLU A 64 9.09 2.75 -0.80
N ASN A 65 9.95 3.10 -1.76
CA ASN A 65 9.80 2.75 -3.16
C ASN A 65 11.19 2.50 -3.75
N LYS A 66 11.76 1.33 -3.47
CA LYS A 66 13.18 1.04 -3.69
C LYS A 66 13.37 -0.14 -4.63
N ASP A 67 14.30 -0.02 -5.57
CA ASP A 67 14.69 -1.13 -6.44
C ASP A 67 15.37 -2.24 -5.61
N LEU A 68 14.85 -3.46 -5.73
CA LEU A 68 15.39 -4.66 -5.08
C LEU A 68 16.34 -5.42 -6.02
N ARG A 69 15.92 -5.60 -7.28
CA ARG A 69 16.74 -6.24 -8.32
C ARG A 69 16.21 -5.95 -9.72
N THR A 70 17.08 -6.08 -10.70
CA THR A 70 16.73 -6.08 -12.13
C THR A 70 17.18 -7.39 -12.75
N VAL A 71 16.30 -8.05 -13.50
CA VAL A 71 16.56 -9.31 -14.19
C VAL A 71 16.33 -9.10 -15.69
N GLU A 72 17.27 -9.52 -16.53
CA GLU A 72 17.10 -9.52 -17.99
C GLU A 72 16.06 -10.56 -18.40
N ARG A 73 15.29 -10.27 -19.46
CA ARG A 73 14.29 -11.20 -20.02
C ARG A 73 14.85 -12.02 -21.17
#